data_AF-A0ABD3CPJ2-F1
#
_entry.id   AF-A0ABD3CPJ2-F1
#
_cell.length_a   1.000
_cell.length_b   1.000
_cell.length_c   1.000
_cell.angle_alpha   90.00
_cell.angle_beta   90.00
_cell.angle_gamma   90.00
#
_symmetry.space_group_name_H-M   'P 1'
#
loop_
_entity.id
_entity.type
_entity.pdbx_description
1 polymer ?
#
loop_
_entity_poly.entity_id
_entity_poly.type
_entity_poly.pdbx_seq_one_letter_code
_entity_poly.pdbx_strand_id
1 'polypeptide(L)'
;MEYQNSGMLSRDQLLHLIDRFAFLTSQPEVKKRIYDAVNDKQEAVAVTTAIQEEIFSEMGVDPEFGMACLGRVNLAYENDQDLMIRFYGFVAKEEIACEEAELGPEKFAERMEMQQYIEEQQLEMLKQMRKFHLDDQSAIIEKIHQQMENANFQAEASLLSVEQIQDIARRRVSPVFQPL
;
A
#
# COMPACT_ATOMS: atom_id res chain seq x y z
N MET A 1 14.63 13.05 -29.04
CA MET A 1 13.59 12.13 -28.50
C MET A 1 14.07 10.69 -28.68
N GLU A 2 15.12 10.28 -27.97
CA GLU A 2 15.70 8.92 -28.11
C GLU A 2 15.10 7.90 -27.11
N TYR A 3 14.28 8.36 -26.16
CA TYR A 3 13.81 7.57 -25.01
C TYR A 3 12.50 6.79 -25.24
N GLN A 4 11.83 6.93 -26.40
CA GLN A 4 10.53 6.29 -26.67
C GLN A 4 10.61 5.01 -27.52
N ASN A 5 11.82 4.56 -27.87
CA ASN A 5 12.01 3.47 -28.83
C ASN A 5 11.68 2.05 -28.30
N SER A 6 11.44 1.88 -26.99
CA SER A 6 11.11 0.59 -26.33
C SER A 6 9.61 0.40 -26.05
N GLY A 7 8.77 1.42 -26.27
CA GLY A 7 7.32 1.36 -25.97
C GLY A 7 6.95 1.36 -24.47
N MET A 8 7.95 1.44 -23.59
CA MET A 8 7.82 1.48 -22.13
C MET A 8 8.97 2.30 -21.51
N LEU A 9 8.72 2.93 -20.36
CA LEU A 9 9.76 3.54 -19.52
C LEU A 9 10.79 2.50 -19.08
N SER A 10 12.06 2.89 -19.03
CA SER A 10 13.11 2.04 -18.47
C SER A 10 13.00 1.92 -16.96
N ARG A 11 13.66 0.91 -16.40
CA ARG A 11 13.79 0.73 -14.95
C ARG A 11 14.33 1.99 -14.25
N ASP A 12 15.37 2.59 -14.80
CA ASP A 12 16.00 3.78 -14.20
C ASP A 12 15.08 5.01 -14.25
N GLN A 13 14.27 5.14 -15.30
CA GLN A 13 13.26 6.21 -15.41
C GLN A 13 12.14 6.03 -14.36
N LEU A 14 11.68 4.78 -14.15
CA LEU A 14 10.70 4.48 -13.11
C LEU A 14 11.26 4.76 -11.72
N LEU A 15 12.49 4.34 -11.44
CA LEU A 15 13.13 4.62 -10.15
C LEU A 15 13.33 6.12 -9.93
N HIS A 16 13.73 6.86 -10.96
CA HIS A 16 13.86 8.31 -10.86
C HIS A 16 12.52 8.98 -10.53
N LEU A 17 11.43 8.59 -11.22
CA LEU A 17 10.09 9.07 -10.91
C LEU A 17 9.73 8.80 -9.45
N ILE A 18 9.92 7.56 -8.98
CA ILE A 18 9.60 7.13 -7.62
C ILE A 18 10.33 8.00 -6.58
N ASP A 19 11.65 8.13 -6.73
CA ASP A 19 12.49 8.85 -5.78
C ASP A 19 12.20 10.37 -5.81
N ARG A 20 12.05 10.93 -7.01
CA ARG A 20 11.77 12.36 -7.22
C ARG A 20 10.39 12.74 -6.69
N PHE A 21 9.37 11.92 -6.95
CA PHE A 21 8.02 12.13 -6.45
C PHE A 21 8.00 12.06 -4.93
N ALA A 22 8.62 11.04 -4.33
CA ALA A 22 8.71 10.91 -2.87
C ALA A 22 9.42 12.10 -2.21
N PHE A 23 10.46 12.63 -2.85
CA PHE A 23 11.15 13.84 -2.39
C PHE A 23 10.24 15.08 -2.48
N LEU A 24 9.57 15.29 -3.63
CA LEU A 24 8.69 16.44 -3.83
C LEU A 24 7.50 16.42 -2.86
N THR A 25 6.79 15.30 -2.71
CA THR A 25 5.62 15.21 -1.82
C THR A 25 5.96 15.28 -0.33
N SER A 26 7.25 15.14 0.03
CA SER A 26 7.72 15.41 1.40
C SER A 26 7.93 16.90 1.70
N GLN A 27 8.00 17.76 0.68
CA GLN A 27 8.27 19.18 0.86
C GLN A 27 7.02 19.95 1.32
N PRO A 28 7.14 20.85 2.31
CA PRO A 28 6.02 21.65 2.81
C PRO A 28 5.29 22.44 1.72
N GLU A 29 6.01 22.96 0.73
CA GLU A 29 5.47 23.74 -0.37
C GLU A 29 4.57 22.90 -1.28
N VAL A 30 4.96 21.66 -1.54
CA VAL A 30 4.20 20.72 -2.36
C VAL A 30 3.00 20.20 -1.59
N LYS A 31 3.16 19.85 -0.31
CA LYS A 31 2.03 19.49 0.56
C LYS A 31 0.98 20.60 0.61
N LYS A 32 1.43 21.85 0.77
CA LYS A 32 0.56 23.01 0.73
C LYS A 32 -0.13 23.17 -0.63
N ARG A 33 0.58 22.96 -1.75
CA ARG A 33 0.00 22.99 -3.10
C ARG A 33 -1.16 21.98 -3.25
N ILE A 34 -0.99 20.75 -2.74
CA ILE A 34 -2.05 19.72 -2.78
C ILE A 34 -3.23 20.14 -1.90
N TYR A 35 -2.95 20.58 -0.67
CA TYR A 35 -3.97 21.04 0.29
C TYR A 35 -4.78 22.25 -0.23
N ASP A 36 -4.12 23.26 -0.79
CA ASP A 36 -4.76 24.45 -1.35
C ASP A 36 -5.68 24.07 -2.53
N ALA A 37 -5.28 23.12 -3.37
CA ALA A 37 -6.11 22.62 -4.46
C ALA A 37 -7.37 21.91 -3.97
N VAL A 38 -7.27 21.11 -2.90
CA VAL A 38 -8.44 20.49 -2.25
C VAL A 38 -9.38 21.55 -1.68
N ASN A 39 -8.85 22.61 -1.07
CA ASN A 39 -9.67 23.74 -0.60
C ASN A 39 -10.38 24.47 -1.75
N ASP A 40 -9.73 24.53 -2.92
CA ASP A 40 -10.30 25.06 -4.17
C ASP A 40 -11.22 24.06 -4.89
N LYS A 41 -11.58 22.95 -4.23
CA LYS A 41 -12.47 21.88 -4.72
C LYS A 41 -11.93 21.10 -5.92
N GLN A 42 -10.62 21.05 -6.08
CA GLN A 42 -9.96 20.14 -7.00
C GLN A 42 -9.67 18.81 -6.29
N GLU A 43 -9.53 17.74 -7.07
CA GLU A 43 -9.14 16.44 -6.52
C GLU A 43 -7.64 16.44 -6.23
N ALA A 44 -7.24 15.94 -5.05
CA ALA A 44 -5.83 15.86 -4.69
C ALA A 44 -5.01 15.05 -5.71
N VAL A 45 -5.62 13.99 -6.25
CA VAL A 45 -5.02 13.14 -7.29
C VAL A 45 -4.69 13.90 -8.58
N ALA A 46 -5.44 14.96 -8.90
CA ALA A 46 -5.14 15.79 -10.08
C ALA A 46 -3.81 16.54 -9.89
N VAL A 47 -3.53 16.98 -8.67
CA VAL A 47 -2.27 17.67 -8.34
C VAL A 47 -1.11 16.70 -8.29
N THR A 48 -1.28 15.51 -7.70
CA THR A 48 -0.22 14.49 -7.70
C THR A 48 0.07 13.99 -9.10
N THR A 49 -0.95 13.84 -9.95
CA THR A 49 -0.78 13.56 -11.38
C THR A 49 0.02 14.65 -12.07
N ALA A 50 -0.31 15.93 -11.86
CA ALA A 50 0.46 17.04 -12.44
C ALA A 50 1.93 17.04 -11.99
N ILE A 51 2.21 16.65 -10.74
CA ILE A 51 3.59 16.48 -10.25
C ILE A 51 4.30 15.33 -10.99
N GLN A 52 3.63 14.21 -11.25
CA GLN A 52 4.20 13.11 -12.05
C GLN A 52 4.52 13.58 -13.47
N GLU A 53 3.64 14.35 -14.11
CA GLU A 53 3.83 14.95 -15.44
C GLU A 53 4.99 15.96 -15.48
N GLU A 54 5.15 16.78 -14.44
CA GLU A 54 6.29 17.68 -14.25
C GLU A 54 7.61 16.89 -14.19
N ILE A 55 7.65 15.79 -13.43
CA ILE A 55 8.83 14.92 -13.33
C ILE A 55 9.14 14.24 -14.68
N PHE A 56 8.12 13.77 -15.41
CA PHE A 56 8.33 13.24 -16.75
C PHE A 56 8.94 14.28 -17.69
N SER A 57 8.43 15.50 -17.66
CA SER A 57 8.97 16.63 -18.43
C SER A 57 10.43 16.93 -18.06
N GLU A 58 10.77 16.94 -16.75
CA GLU A 58 12.15 17.11 -16.25
C GLU A 58 13.09 16.03 -16.81
N MET A 59 12.61 14.78 -16.95
CA MET A 59 13.37 13.66 -17.53
C MET A 59 13.45 13.68 -19.05
N GLY A 60 12.78 14.61 -19.74
CA GLY A 60 12.67 14.62 -21.20
C GLY A 60 11.76 13.50 -21.73
N VAL A 61 10.85 13.01 -20.91
CA VAL A 61 9.80 12.04 -21.24
C VAL A 61 8.51 12.80 -21.50
N ASP A 62 7.82 12.44 -22.59
CA ASP A 62 6.48 12.96 -22.85
C ASP A 62 5.51 12.54 -21.74
N PRO A 63 4.79 13.49 -21.08
CA PRO A 63 3.92 13.17 -19.95
C PRO A 63 2.81 12.17 -20.27
N GLU A 64 2.15 12.30 -21.43
CA GLU A 64 1.07 11.37 -21.83
C GLU A 64 1.62 9.94 -21.99
N PHE A 65 2.79 9.80 -22.62
CA PHE A 65 3.50 8.52 -22.71
C PHE A 65 3.88 7.98 -21.33
N GLY A 66 4.43 8.83 -20.45
CA GLY A 66 4.84 8.44 -19.10
C GLY A 66 3.68 7.90 -18.27
N MET A 67 2.56 8.62 -18.26
CA MET A 67 1.32 8.21 -17.58
C MET A 67 0.76 6.90 -18.15
N ALA A 68 0.73 6.75 -19.48
CA ALA A 68 0.32 5.50 -20.12
C ALA A 68 1.25 4.32 -19.79
N CYS A 69 2.52 4.57 -19.46
CA CYS A 69 3.44 3.55 -19.00
C CYS A 69 3.13 3.12 -17.55
N LEU A 70 2.77 4.02 -16.65
CA LEU A 70 2.45 3.68 -15.25
C LEU A 70 1.32 2.64 -15.16
N GLY A 71 0.29 2.76 -15.99
CA GLY A 71 -0.81 1.78 -16.07
C GLY A 71 -0.39 0.40 -16.61
N ARG A 72 0.84 0.25 -17.13
CA ARG A 72 1.38 -0.98 -17.73
C ARG A 72 2.59 -1.53 -16.99
N VAL A 73 3.04 -0.90 -15.90
CA VAL A 73 4.23 -1.33 -15.13
C VAL A 73 4.10 -2.78 -14.67
N ASN A 74 2.92 -3.15 -14.13
CA ASN A 74 2.64 -4.53 -13.72
C ASN A 74 2.87 -5.55 -14.84
N LEU A 75 2.44 -5.24 -16.06
CA LEU A 75 2.58 -6.15 -17.21
C LEU A 75 4.02 -6.21 -17.73
N ALA A 76 4.73 -5.09 -17.69
CA ALA A 76 6.09 -4.99 -18.23
C ALA A 76 7.17 -5.50 -17.27
N TYR A 77 6.91 -5.43 -15.95
CA TYR A 77 7.92 -5.66 -14.90
C TYR A 77 7.49 -6.66 -13.81
N GLU A 78 6.47 -7.49 -14.04
CA GLU A 78 5.98 -8.49 -13.07
C GLU A 78 7.10 -9.35 -12.44
N ASN A 79 8.16 -9.62 -13.20
CA ASN A 79 9.27 -10.48 -12.78
C ASN A 79 10.38 -9.72 -12.01
N ASP A 80 10.38 -8.38 -12.01
CA ASP A 80 11.33 -7.55 -11.24
C ASP A 80 10.71 -7.18 -9.89
N GLN A 81 10.84 -8.08 -8.92
CA GLN A 81 10.24 -7.91 -7.58
C GLN A 81 10.71 -6.64 -6.85
N ASP A 82 12.00 -6.26 -6.97
CA ASP A 82 12.52 -5.05 -6.33
C ASP A 82 11.83 -3.81 -6.89
N LEU A 83 11.73 -3.73 -8.23
CA LEU A 83 11.04 -2.62 -8.88
C LEU A 83 9.55 -2.61 -8.52
N MET A 84 8.88 -3.76 -8.51
CA MET A 84 7.47 -3.84 -8.17
C MET A 84 7.20 -3.39 -6.73
N ILE A 85 8.02 -3.79 -5.76
CA ILE A 85 7.91 -3.32 -4.37
C ILE A 85 8.02 -1.79 -4.30
N ARG A 86 8.99 -1.20 -5.00
CA ARG A 86 9.14 0.26 -5.02
C ARG A 86 7.99 0.97 -5.72
N PHE A 87 7.47 0.39 -6.80
CA PHE A 87 6.33 0.93 -7.53
C PHE A 87 5.06 0.95 -6.66
N TYR A 88 4.76 -0.14 -5.96
CA TYR A 88 3.63 -0.15 -5.01
C TYR A 88 3.86 0.81 -3.83
N GLY A 89 5.10 0.94 -3.34
CA GLY A 89 5.45 1.95 -2.35
C GLY A 89 5.25 3.39 -2.84
N PHE A 90 5.45 3.64 -4.14
CA PHE A 90 5.15 4.92 -4.77
C PHE A 90 3.66 5.20 -4.86
N VAL A 91 2.85 4.22 -5.27
CA VAL A 91 1.38 4.35 -5.30
C VAL A 91 0.83 4.63 -3.90
N ALA A 92 1.31 3.89 -2.89
CA ALA A 92 0.91 4.13 -1.49
C ALA A 92 1.31 5.53 -1.00
N LYS A 93 2.47 6.05 -1.41
CA LYS A 93 2.89 7.42 -1.08
C LYS A 93 2.02 8.48 -1.74
N GLU A 94 1.58 8.26 -2.97
CA GLU A 94 0.61 9.14 -3.64
C GLU A 94 -0.71 9.14 -2.87
N GLU A 95 -1.23 7.97 -2.52
CA GLU A 95 -2.46 7.83 -1.74
C GLU A 95 -2.37 8.59 -0.40
N ILE A 96 -1.27 8.40 0.34
CA ILE A 96 -1.02 9.11 1.61
C ILE A 96 -0.97 10.63 1.40
N ALA A 97 -0.33 11.11 0.34
CA ALA A 97 -0.24 12.55 0.07
C ALA A 97 -1.60 13.16 -0.28
N CYS A 98 -2.43 12.44 -1.04
CA CYS A 98 -3.81 12.84 -1.32
C CYS A 98 -4.65 12.87 -0.05
N GLU A 99 -4.57 11.80 0.74
CA GLU A 99 -5.33 11.63 1.96
C GLU A 99 -4.99 12.68 3.02
N GLU A 100 -3.70 13.00 3.21
CA GLU A 100 -3.23 14.05 4.11
C GLU A 100 -3.88 15.40 3.76
N ALA A 101 -3.98 15.71 2.47
CA ALA A 101 -4.60 16.93 1.99
C ALA A 101 -6.13 16.94 2.18
N GLU A 102 -6.79 15.80 1.96
CA GLU A 102 -8.25 15.65 2.05
C GLU A 102 -8.77 15.65 3.50
N LEU A 103 -8.08 14.94 4.39
CA LEU A 103 -8.47 14.83 5.80
C LEU A 103 -8.07 16.07 6.61
N GLY A 104 -7.00 16.75 6.19
CA GLY A 104 -6.35 17.78 6.98
C GLY A 104 -5.52 17.18 8.14
N PRO A 105 -4.68 18.01 8.78
CA PRO A 105 -3.59 17.53 9.63
C PRO A 105 -4.04 16.75 10.87
N GLU A 106 -5.14 17.15 11.51
CA GLU A 106 -5.62 16.50 12.74
C GLU A 106 -6.19 15.10 12.46
N LYS A 107 -7.14 14.99 11.52
CA LYS A 107 -7.75 13.71 11.16
C LYS A 107 -6.76 12.76 10.49
N PHE A 108 -5.82 13.31 9.71
CA PHE A 108 -4.75 12.52 9.14
C PHE A 108 -3.84 11.95 10.24
N ALA A 109 -3.46 12.74 11.24
CA ALA A 109 -2.68 12.24 12.38
C ALA A 109 -3.41 11.13 13.14
N GLU A 110 -4.70 11.30 13.45
CA GLU A 110 -5.52 10.27 14.09
C GLU A 110 -5.57 8.97 13.26
N ARG A 111 -5.78 9.08 11.94
CA ARG A 111 -5.78 7.91 11.05
C ARG A 111 -4.42 7.23 10.98
N MET A 112 -3.33 7.99 10.93
CA MET A 112 -1.98 7.43 10.92
C MET A 112 -1.65 6.72 12.24
N GLU A 113 -2.06 7.25 13.39
CA GLU A 113 -1.90 6.58 14.68
C GLU A 113 -2.68 5.25 14.73
N MET A 114 -3.93 5.27 14.27
CA MET A 114 -4.75 4.05 14.20
C MET A 114 -4.12 3.00 13.26
N GLN A 115 -3.65 3.43 12.09
CA GLN A 115 -3.00 2.56 11.12
C GLN A 115 -1.72 1.93 11.71
N GLN A 116 -0.86 2.72 12.35
CA GLN A 116 0.33 2.24 13.03
C GLN A 116 -0.01 1.22 14.11
N TYR A 117 -1.04 1.50 14.92
CA TYR A 117 -1.50 0.56 15.93
C TYR A 117 -1.93 -0.78 15.33
N ILE A 118 -2.72 -0.76 14.24
CA ILE A 118 -3.16 -1.99 13.56
C ILE A 118 -1.96 -2.77 13.03
N GLU A 119 -1.01 -2.11 12.38
CA GLU A 119 0.21 -2.73 11.84
C GLU A 119 1.06 -3.39 12.94
N GLU A 120 1.24 -2.71 14.08
CA GLU A 120 1.95 -3.27 15.23
C GLU A 120 1.24 -4.51 15.80
N GLN A 121 -0.09 -4.48 15.89
CA GLN A 121 -0.88 -5.62 16.34
C GLN A 121 -0.79 -6.79 15.35
N GLN A 122 -0.89 -6.54 14.04
CA GLN A 122 -0.72 -7.57 13.01
C GLN A 122 0.68 -8.21 13.08
N LEU A 123 1.73 -7.41 13.28
CA LEU A 123 3.08 -7.92 13.43
C LEU A 123 3.21 -8.80 14.68
N GLU A 124 2.61 -8.41 15.80
CA GLU A 124 2.62 -9.22 17.01
C GLU A 124 1.85 -10.53 16.82
N MET A 125 0.69 -10.49 16.15
CA MET A 125 -0.05 -11.69 15.77
C MET A 125 0.81 -12.64 14.93
N LEU A 126 1.52 -12.14 13.91
CA LEU A 126 2.41 -12.96 13.08
C LEU A 126 3.54 -13.61 13.91
N LYS A 127 4.10 -12.90 14.89
CA LYS A 127 5.09 -13.47 15.83
C LYS A 127 4.48 -14.57 16.70
N GLN A 128 3.24 -14.41 17.15
CA GLN A 128 2.53 -15.44 17.93
C GLN A 128 2.17 -16.66 17.06
N MET A 129 1.64 -16.43 15.85
CA MET A 129 1.26 -17.46 14.89
C MET A 129 2.43 -18.38 14.53
N ARG A 130 3.64 -17.81 14.39
CA ARG A 130 4.86 -18.58 14.09
C ARG A 130 5.19 -19.64 15.14
N LYS A 131 4.63 -19.57 16.35
CA LYS A 131 4.84 -20.56 17.42
C LYS A 131 4.05 -21.86 17.22
N PHE A 132 3.09 -21.90 16.29
CA PHE A 132 2.21 -23.04 16.06
C PHE A 132 2.65 -23.87 14.83
N HIS A 133 2.08 -25.07 14.67
CA HIS A 133 2.30 -25.90 13.49
C HIS A 133 1.72 -25.24 12.22
N LEU A 134 2.24 -25.60 11.04
CA LEU A 134 1.81 -25.00 9.75
C LEU A 134 0.30 -25.15 9.49
N ASP A 135 -0.30 -26.26 9.92
CA ASP A 135 -1.74 -26.48 9.79
C ASP A 135 -2.55 -25.49 10.64
N ASP A 136 -2.08 -25.21 11.86
CA ASP A 136 -2.72 -24.25 12.75
C ASP A 136 -2.54 -22.82 12.23
N GLN A 137 -1.34 -22.50 11.74
CA GLN A 137 -1.07 -21.22 11.06
C GLN A 137 -2.03 -21.00 9.89
N SER A 138 -2.22 -22.02 9.05
CA SER A 138 -3.16 -21.97 7.92
C SER A 138 -4.60 -21.72 8.38
N ALA A 139 -5.06 -22.40 9.44
CA ALA A 139 -6.40 -22.18 10.00
C ALA A 139 -6.58 -20.78 10.58
N ILE A 140 -5.55 -20.23 11.22
CA ILE A 140 -5.59 -18.86 11.74
C ILE A 140 -5.70 -17.86 10.58
N ILE A 141 -4.89 -18.02 9.52
CA ILE A 141 -4.96 -17.16 8.32
C ILE A 141 -6.32 -17.25 7.64
N GLU A 142 -6.86 -18.47 7.46
CA GLU A 142 -8.18 -18.68 6.87
C GLU A 142 -9.28 -18.01 7.70
N LYS A 143 -9.15 -18.01 9.03
CA LYS A 143 -10.09 -17.31 9.91
C LYS A 143 -9.99 -15.78 9.75
N ILE A 144 -8.78 -15.24 9.65
CA ILE A 144 -8.55 -13.81 9.39
C ILE A 144 -9.18 -13.43 8.05
N HIS A 145 -8.94 -14.22 6.99
CA HIS A 145 -9.49 -13.98 5.67
C HIS A 145 -11.03 -13.92 5.69
N GLN A 146 -11.68 -14.90 6.33
CA GLN A 146 -13.14 -14.91 6.46
C GLN A 146 -13.67 -13.72 7.28
N GLN A 147 -12.95 -13.29 8.33
CA GLN A 147 -13.32 -12.12 9.13
C GLN A 147 -13.25 -10.84 8.28
N MET A 148 -12.20 -10.69 7.47
CA MET A 148 -12.05 -9.57 6.55
C MET A 148 -13.14 -9.57 5.47
N GLU A 149 -13.44 -10.71 4.83
CA GLU A 149 -14.52 -10.81 3.85
C GLU A 149 -15.87 -10.37 4.44
N ASN A 150 -16.19 -10.82 5.66
CA ASN A 150 -17.42 -10.44 6.35
C ASN A 150 -17.49 -8.95 6.73
N ALA A 151 -16.32 -8.30 6.85
CA ALA A 151 -16.19 -6.89 7.19
C ALA A 151 -15.85 -6.01 5.98
N ASN A 152 -16.06 -6.50 4.75
CA ASN A 152 -15.71 -5.80 3.51
C ASN A 152 -14.26 -5.29 3.48
N PHE A 153 -13.32 -6.10 3.98
CA PHE A 153 -11.89 -5.82 4.03
C PHE A 153 -11.49 -4.58 4.85
N GLN A 154 -12.28 -4.22 5.86
CA GLN A 154 -11.87 -3.25 6.88
C GLN A 154 -10.59 -3.71 7.60
N ALA A 155 -9.65 -2.78 7.81
CA ALA A 155 -8.32 -3.09 8.34
C ALA A 155 -8.37 -3.66 9.76
N GLU A 156 -9.28 -3.18 10.59
CA GLU A 156 -9.50 -3.62 11.98
C GLU A 156 -9.94 -5.09 12.04
N ALA A 157 -10.64 -5.56 11.01
CA ALA A 157 -11.12 -6.93 10.91
C ALA A 157 -9.99 -7.94 10.64
N SER A 158 -8.77 -7.49 10.36
CA SER A 158 -7.59 -8.36 10.28
C SER A 158 -7.08 -8.81 11.65
N LEU A 159 -7.50 -8.16 12.73
CA LEU A 159 -6.97 -8.39 14.07
C LEU A 159 -7.66 -9.57 14.76
N LEU A 160 -6.84 -10.43 15.39
CA LEU A 160 -7.25 -11.47 16.33
C LEU A 160 -6.48 -11.29 17.62
N SER A 161 -7.19 -11.41 18.74
CA SER A 161 -6.56 -11.51 20.05
C SER A 161 -5.74 -12.80 20.18
N VAL A 162 -4.77 -12.78 21.11
CA VAL A 162 -3.97 -13.97 21.45
C VAL A 162 -4.85 -15.15 21.87
N GLU A 163 -5.94 -14.88 22.59
CA GLU A 163 -6.91 -15.90 23.01
C GLU A 163 -7.59 -16.56 21.80
N GLN A 164 -8.03 -15.77 20.82
CA GLN A 164 -8.62 -16.30 19.58
C GLN A 164 -7.62 -17.15 18.79
N ILE A 165 -6.36 -16.71 18.69
CA ILE A 165 -5.29 -17.48 18.03
C ILE A 165 -5.08 -18.84 18.73
N GLN A 166 -5.02 -18.84 20.07
CA GLN A 166 -4.86 -20.06 20.86
C GLN A 166 -6.07 -20.99 20.73
N ASP A 167 -7.28 -20.45 20.72
CA ASP A 167 -8.51 -21.23 20.57
C ASP A 167 -8.60 -21.90 19.20
N ILE A 168 -8.22 -21.21 18.13
CA ILE A 168 -8.17 -21.78 16.78
C ILE A 168 -7.20 -22.96 16.73
N ALA A 169 -5.99 -22.79 17.29
CA ALA A 169 -4.99 -23.86 17.34
C ALA A 169 -5.46 -25.04 18.22
N ARG A 170 -6.07 -24.78 19.38
CA ARG A 170 -6.54 -25.82 20.31
C ARG A 170 -7.70 -26.64 19.77
N ARG A 171 -8.62 -26.05 19.00
CA ARG A 171 -9.79 -26.76 18.45
C ARG A 171 -9.42 -27.90 17.50
N ARG A 172 -8.20 -27.94 16.96
CA ARG A 172 -7.68 -29.09 16.21
C ARG A 172 -7.06 -30.20 17.07
N VAL A 173 -6.64 -29.92 18.30
CA VAL A 173 -5.92 -30.87 19.17
C VAL A 173 -6.86 -31.81 19.94
N SER A 174 -8.18 -31.65 19.82
CA SER A 174 -9.12 -32.61 20.41
C SER A 174 -9.03 -33.97 19.68
N PRO A 175 -8.63 -35.06 20.37
CA PRO A 175 -8.67 -36.38 19.76
C PRO A 175 -10.13 -36.72 19.49
N VAL A 176 -10.43 -37.08 18.25
CA VAL A 176 -11.67 -37.78 17.91
C VAL A 176 -11.59 -39.15 18.60
N PHE A 177 -12.06 -39.23 19.85
CA PHE A 177 -12.35 -40.50 20.49
C PHE A 177 -13.52 -41.15 19.75
N GLN A 178 -13.21 -42.10 18.85
CA GLN A 178 -14.18 -43.07 18.38
C GLN A 178 -14.21 -44.22 19.41
N PRO A 179 -15.33 -44.48 20.10
CA PRO A 179 -15.48 -45.71 20.86
C PRO A 179 -15.57 -46.90 19.89
N LEU A 180 -14.88 -47.99 20.26
CA LEU A 180 -14.90 -49.30 19.61
C LEU A 180 -16.32 -49.88 19.47
#